data_AF-A0A6J5DEW8-F1
#
_entry.id   AF-A0A6J5DEW8-F1
#
_cell.length_a   1.000
_cell.length_b   1.000
_cell.length_c   1.000
_cell.angle_alpha   90.00
_cell.angle_beta   90.00
_cell.angle_gamma   90.00
#
_symmetry.space_group_name_H-M   'P 1'
#
loop_
_entity.id
_entity.type
_entity.pdbx_description
1 polymer ?
#
loop_
_entity_poly.entity_id
_entity_poly.type
_entity_poly.pdbx_seq_one_letter_code
_entity_poly.pdbx_strand_id
1 'polypeptide(L)'
;MNISAPASAPTTTFYSNGQKQFEFLPSGQGGQAGQYLYYDENGKRFLSENKSVNGRVCFEHAYNCDGTTSSTTIHDKNGGEHTTVYKDL
;
A
#
# COMPACT_ATOMS: atom_id res chain seq x y z
N MET A 1 13.80 11.01 25.71
CA MET A 1 14.29 10.47 24.42
C MET A 1 13.15 9.71 23.78
N ASN A 2 12.59 10.20 22.67
CA ASN A 2 11.58 9.44 21.93
C ASN A 2 12.34 8.55 20.93
N ILE A 3 12.68 7.33 21.37
CA ILE A 3 13.26 6.32 20.48
C ILE A 3 12.15 5.84 19.55
N SER A 4 12.01 6.55 18.43
CA SER A 4 11.14 6.16 17.34
C SER A 4 11.48 4.75 16.88
N ALA A 5 10.57 3.79 17.05
CA ALA A 5 10.76 2.43 16.55
C ALA A 5 10.99 2.47 15.03
N PRO A 6 11.94 1.68 14.48
CA PRO A 6 12.23 1.65 13.05
C PRO A 6 11.04 1.08 12.27
N ALA A 7 11.00 1.37 10.97
CA ALA A 7 10.08 0.70 10.06
C ALA A 7 10.28 -0.83 10.13
N SER A 8 9.20 -1.59 9.95
CA SER A 8 9.25 -3.05 9.91
C SER A 8 10.15 -3.55 8.76
N ALA A 9 10.51 -4.83 8.76
CA ALA A 9 11.23 -5.41 7.62
C ALA A 9 10.29 -5.58 6.42
N PRO A 10 10.80 -5.51 5.18
CA PRO A 10 10.04 -5.88 3.99
C PRO A 10 9.47 -7.30 4.09
N THR A 11 8.29 -7.50 3.52
CA THR A 11 7.63 -8.81 3.45
C THR A 11 7.36 -9.17 2.00
N THR A 12 7.60 -10.41 1.60
CA THR A 12 7.31 -10.90 0.24
C THR A 12 6.62 -12.26 0.31
N THR A 13 5.60 -12.46 -0.51
CA THR A 13 4.95 -13.74 -0.70
C THR A 13 4.92 -14.11 -2.18
N PHE A 14 4.79 -15.41 -2.46
CA PHE A 14 4.91 -15.99 -3.80
C PHE A 14 3.74 -16.92 -4.07
N TYR A 15 3.31 -16.96 -5.32
CA TYR A 15 2.44 -17.99 -5.84
C TYR A 15 3.15 -19.35 -5.85
N SER A 16 2.38 -20.43 -5.99
CA SER A 16 2.92 -21.80 -6.08
C SER A 16 3.84 -22.01 -7.28
N ASN A 17 3.69 -21.20 -8.34
CA ASN A 17 4.56 -21.20 -9.53
C ASN A 17 5.89 -20.46 -9.31
N GLY A 18 6.17 -19.94 -8.11
CA GLY A 18 7.40 -19.22 -7.76
C GLY A 18 7.41 -17.73 -8.12
N GLN A 19 6.35 -17.22 -8.74
CA GLN A 19 6.22 -15.80 -9.03
C GLN A 19 5.84 -15.00 -7.78
N LYS A 20 6.34 -13.76 -7.66
CA LYS A 20 5.89 -12.85 -6.59
C LYS A 20 4.38 -12.67 -6.68
N GLN A 21 3.72 -12.73 -5.52
CA GLN A 21 2.30 -12.43 -5.35
C GLN A 21 2.11 -11.06 -4.70
N PHE A 22 2.95 -10.77 -3.70
CA PHE A 22 2.85 -9.55 -2.91
C PHE A 22 4.20 -9.18 -2.33
N GLU A 23 4.48 -7.88 -2.30
CA GLU A 23 5.63 -7.31 -1.62
C GLU A 23 5.20 -6.06 -0.85
N PHE A 24 5.54 -6.01 0.43
CA PHE A 24 5.32 -4.84 1.28
C PHE A 24 6.67 -4.23 1.67
N LEU A 25 6.82 -2.96 1.32
CA LEU A 25 7.99 -2.14 1.64
C LEU A 25 7.55 -1.08 2.67
N PRO A 26 7.61 -1.41 3.98
CA PRO A 26 7.19 -0.50 5.04
C PRO A 26 8.02 0.78 5.06
N SER A 27 7.34 1.88 5.36
CA SER A 27 7.93 3.16 5.70
C SER A 27 7.32 3.70 6.99
N GLY A 28 8.03 4.54 7.74
CA GLY A 28 7.49 5.13 8.97
C GLY A 28 7.20 4.13 10.09
N GLN A 29 6.29 4.50 11.00
CA GLN A 29 6.00 3.74 12.22
C GLN A 29 4.68 2.96 12.14
N GLY A 30 4.63 1.81 12.81
CA GLY A 30 3.40 1.02 12.97
C GLY A 30 3.07 0.10 11.80
N GLY A 31 4.01 -0.12 10.86
CA GLY A 31 3.96 -1.23 9.91
C GLY A 31 2.88 -1.17 8.83
N GLN A 32 2.15 -0.05 8.71
CA GLN A 32 1.10 0.13 7.69
C GLN A 32 1.39 1.24 6.67
N ALA A 33 2.34 2.14 6.97
CA ALA A 33 2.83 3.07 5.97
C ALA A 33 3.85 2.35 5.09
N GLY A 34 3.93 2.73 3.82
CA GLY A 34 4.81 2.07 2.86
C GLY A 34 4.17 1.79 1.53
N GLN A 35 4.89 1.05 0.71
CA GLN A 35 4.46 0.63 -0.61
C GLN A 35 4.01 -0.82 -0.58
N TYR A 36 2.85 -1.06 -1.16
CA TYR A 36 2.24 -2.37 -1.32
C TYR A 36 2.27 -2.68 -2.82
N LEU A 37 3.02 -3.69 -3.20
CA LEU A 37 3.12 -4.16 -4.58
C LEU A 37 2.37 -5.48 -4.69
N TYR A 38 1.33 -5.50 -5.51
CA TYR A 38 0.54 -6.69 -5.79
C TYR A 38 0.87 -7.17 -7.20
N TYR A 39 0.96 -8.47 -7.37
CA TYR A 39 1.26 -9.10 -8.65
C TYR A 39 0.15 -10.09 -8.97
N ASP A 40 -0.41 -10.02 -10.17
CA ASP A 40 -1.26 -11.13 -10.65
C ASP A 40 -0.39 -12.35 -11.03
N GLU A 41 -1.03 -13.47 -11.38
CA GLU A 41 -0.32 -14.71 -11.76
C GLU A 41 0.48 -14.58 -13.06
N ASN A 42 0.28 -13.53 -13.87
CA ASN A 42 0.99 -13.25 -15.12
C ASN A 42 2.13 -12.23 -14.96
N GLY A 43 2.27 -11.63 -13.78
CA GLY A 43 3.35 -10.72 -13.42
C GLY A 43 2.98 -9.26 -13.51
N LYS A 44 1.70 -8.97 -13.82
CA LYS A 44 1.18 -7.60 -13.85
C LYS A 44 1.19 -7.03 -12.44
N ARG A 45 1.82 -5.87 -12.30
CA ARG A 45 2.04 -5.20 -11.02
C ARG A 45 1.00 -4.11 -10.79
N PHE A 46 0.46 -4.06 -9.58
CA PHE A 46 -0.33 -2.96 -9.04
C PHE A 46 0.41 -2.38 -7.84
N LEU A 47 0.34 -1.06 -7.67
CA LEU A 47 1.01 -0.36 -6.57
C LEU A 47 -0.04 0.36 -5.73
N SER A 48 0.11 0.29 -4.41
CA SER A 48 -0.60 1.16 -3.47
C SER A 48 0.42 1.78 -2.51
N GLU A 49 0.34 3.10 -2.33
CA GLU A 49 1.16 3.85 -1.39
C GLU A 49 0.32 4.31 -0.21
N ASN A 50 0.71 3.89 0.98
CA ASN A 50 -0.01 4.19 2.21
C ASN A 50 0.77 5.15 3.11
N LYS A 51 0.06 6.14 3.63
CA LYS A 51 0.51 6.98 4.75
C LYS A 51 -0.26 6.58 5.99
N SER A 52 0.44 6.47 7.11
CA SER A 52 -0.13 6.10 8.39
C SER A 52 0.32 7.04 9.50
N VAL A 53 -0.54 7.20 10.50
CA VAL A 53 -0.27 7.93 11.73
C VAL A 53 -0.67 7.02 12.89
N ASN A 54 0.26 6.80 13.83
CA ASN A 54 0.05 5.94 15.00
C ASN A 54 -0.45 4.53 14.66
N GLY A 55 0.09 3.92 13.60
CA GLY A 55 -0.27 2.56 13.19
C GLY A 55 -1.63 2.44 12.50
N ARG A 56 -2.20 3.55 12.04
CA ARG A 56 -3.44 3.59 11.26
C ARG A 56 -3.21 4.29 9.92
N VAL A 57 -3.58 3.64 8.83
CA VAL A 57 -3.62 4.28 7.49
C VAL A 57 -4.57 5.48 7.53
N CYS A 58 -4.09 6.64 7.08
CA CYS A 58 -4.88 7.86 6.93
C CYS A 58 -5.08 8.23 5.46
N PHE A 59 -4.21 7.74 4.57
CA PHE A 59 -4.29 7.98 3.14
C PHE A 59 -3.72 6.80 2.36
N GLU A 60 -4.43 6.39 1.32
CA GLU A 60 -4.01 5.39 0.33
C GLU A 60 -4.05 6.01 -1.08
N HIS A 61 -3.03 5.72 -1.89
CA HIS A 61 -2.99 6.06 -3.32
C HIS A 61 -2.71 4.80 -4.13
N ALA A 62 -3.72 4.33 -4.85
CA ALA A 62 -3.62 3.14 -5.69
C ALA A 62 -3.35 3.51 -7.15
N TYR A 63 -2.45 2.77 -7.79
CA TYR A 63 -2.05 2.94 -9.18
C TYR A 63 -2.38 1.68 -9.99
N ASN A 64 -2.81 1.90 -11.22
CA ASN A 64 -2.91 0.87 -12.24
C ASN A 64 -1.51 0.42 -12.70
N CYS A 65 -1.47 -0.67 -13.45
CA CYS A 65 -0.22 -1.25 -13.95
C CYS A 65 0.58 -0.35 -14.91
N ASP A 66 -0.10 0.56 -15.59
CA ASP A 66 0.49 1.55 -16.51
C ASP A 66 1.00 2.80 -15.78
N GLY A 67 0.85 2.84 -14.45
CA GLY A 67 1.24 3.96 -13.60
C GLY A 67 0.19 5.06 -13.48
N THR A 68 -0.97 4.94 -14.14
CA THR A 68 -2.08 5.86 -13.93
C THR A 68 -2.67 5.67 -12.54
N THR A 69 -3.28 6.73 -11.99
CA THR A 69 -3.95 6.62 -10.69
C THR A 69 -5.27 5.87 -10.87
N SER A 70 -5.48 4.83 -10.05
CA SER A 70 -6.74 4.08 -9.97
C SER A 70 -7.68 4.71 -8.94
N SER A 71 -7.17 5.01 -7.76
CA SER A 71 -7.95 5.65 -6.70
C SER A 71 -7.08 6.38 -5.68
N THR A 72 -7.74 7.28 -4.93
CA THR A 72 -7.22 7.80 -3.67
C THR A 72 -8.27 7.62 -2.58
N THR A 73 -7.82 7.21 -1.40
CA THR A 73 -8.67 6.97 -0.24
C THR A 73 -8.16 7.76 0.95
N ILE A 74 -9.05 8.46 1.65
CA ILE A 74 -8.75 9.15 2.91
C ILE A 74 -9.54 8.45 4.01
N HIS A 75 -8.83 7.99 5.05
CA HIS A 75 -9.45 7.44 6.25
C HIS A 75 -9.49 8.52 7.33
N ASP A 76 -10.69 8.87 7.79
CA ASP A 76 -10.84 9.82 8.89
C ASP A 76 -10.50 9.16 10.24
N LYS A 77 -10.36 9.97 11.30
CA LYS A 77 -10.04 9.46 12.64
C LYS A 77 -11.17 8.67 13.31
N ASN A 78 -12.39 8.75 12.81
CA ASN A 78 -13.59 8.11 13.38
C ASN A 78 -13.94 6.78 12.69
N GLY A 79 -13.25 6.40 11.61
CA GLY A 79 -13.52 5.16 10.87
C GLY A 79 -14.22 5.38 9.53
N GLY A 80 -14.58 6.61 9.19
CA GLY A 80 -15.10 6.93 7.87
C GLY A 80 -14.01 6.89 6.80
N GLU A 81 -14.45 6.62 5.58
CA GLU A 81 -13.63 6.52 4.38
C GLU A 81 -14.22 7.39 3.28
N HIS A 82 -13.36 8.10 2.56
CA HIS A 82 -13.74 8.77 1.32
C HIS A 82 -12.81 8.36 0.19
N THR A 83 -13.38 7.78 -0.85
CA THR A 83 -12.64 7.19 -1.97
C THR A 83 -13.02 7.86 -3.28
N THR A 84 -12.02 8.37 -3.99
CA THR A 84 -12.16 8.86 -5.36
C THR A 84 -11.58 7.83 -6.32
N VAL A 85 -12.40 7.32 -7.24
CA VAL A 85 -11.98 6.36 -8.27
C VAL A 85 -11.82 7.10 -9.60
N TYR A 86 -10.68 6.92 -10.25
CA TYR A 86 -10.38 7.48 -11.55
C TYR A 86 -10.57 6.37 -12.58
N LYS A 87 -11.44 6.62 -13.56
CA LYS A 87 -11.64 5.72 -14.70
C LYS A 87 -10.84 6.24 -15.87
N ASP A 88 -10.23 5.34 -16.62
CA ASP A 88 -9.67 5.65 -17.93
C ASP A 88 -10.80 6.21 -18.81
N LEU A 89 -10.60 7.40 -19.36
CA LEU A 89 -11.55 8.09 -20.25
C LEU A 89 -11.50 7.51 -21.67
#